data_AF-A0A090XBH9-F1
#
_entry.id   AF-A0A090XBH9-F1
#
_cell.length_a   1.000
_cell.length_b   1.000
_cell.length_c   1.000
_cell.angle_alpha   90.00
_cell.angle_beta   90.00
_cell.angle_gamma   90.00
#
_symmetry.space_group_name_H-M   'P 1'
#
loop_
_entity.id
_entity.type
_entity.pdbx_description
1 polymer ?
#
loop_
_entity_poly.entity_id
_entity_poly.type
_entity_poly.pdbx_seq_one_letter_code
_entity_poly.pdbx_strand_id
1 'polypeptide(L)'
;MEVKIFAFLQIAVLIAFSLHLASAGSKELSGPESSENSIEAAFCDTNCTEGTDGVWSGCSAGCFCVHVGNSTVGRCMTFNGVD
;
A
#
# COMPACT_ATOMS: atom_id res chain seq x y z
N MET A 1 2.14 -42.58 33.82
CA MET A 1 0.88 -41.97 33.34
C MET A 1 1.00 -40.46 33.16
N GLU A 2 1.76 -39.77 34.02
CA GLU A 2 2.03 -38.32 33.97
C GLU A 2 2.48 -37.78 32.60
N VAL A 3 3.45 -38.42 31.95
CA VAL A 3 4.01 -37.94 30.66
C VAL A 3 2.97 -37.85 29.56
N LYS A 4 1.97 -38.74 29.57
CA LYS A 4 0.87 -38.72 28.59
C LYS A 4 -0.05 -37.53 28.85
N ILE A 5 -0.40 -37.28 30.11
CA ILE A 5 -1.29 -36.19 30.52
C ILE A 5 -0.67 -34.83 30.18
N PHE A 6 0.64 -34.66 30.39
CA PHE A 6 1.34 -33.42 30.05
C PHE A 6 1.28 -33.10 28.55
N ALA A 7 1.49 -34.10 27.69
CA ALA A 7 1.39 -33.92 26.24
C ALA A 7 -0.02 -33.50 25.78
N PHE A 8 -1.08 -34.11 26.36
CA PHE A 8 -2.45 -33.72 26.06
C PHE A 8 -2.76 -32.28 26.47
N LEU A 9 -2.24 -31.83 27.62
CA LEU A 9 -2.41 -30.44 28.09
C LEU A 9 -1.76 -29.44 27.14
N GLN A 10 -0.55 -29.72 26.66
CA GLN A 10 0.16 -28.83 25.72
C GLN A 10 -0.58 -28.67 24.39
N ILE A 11 -1.13 -29.76 23.86
CA ILE A 11 -1.92 -29.74 22.62
C ILE A 11 -3.19 -28.90 22.81
N ALA A 12 -3.89 -29.05 23.94
CA ALA A 12 -5.09 -28.26 24.24
C ALA A 12 -4.79 -26.75 24.36
N VAL A 13 -3.70 -26.37 25.01
CA VAL A 13 -3.26 -24.97 25.13
C VAL A 13 -2.92 -24.38 23.75
N LEU A 14 -2.23 -25.15 22.90
CA LEU A 14 -1.89 -24.70 21.54
C LEU A 14 -3.15 -24.42 20.71
N ILE A 15 -4.14 -25.33 20.74
CA ILE A 15 -5.41 -25.17 20.03
C ILE A 15 -6.15 -23.92 20.52
N ALA A 16 -6.27 -23.74 21.85
CA ALA A 16 -6.92 -22.58 22.44
C ALA A 16 -6.23 -21.25 22.05
N PHE A 17 -4.89 -21.23 22.03
CA PHE A 17 -4.12 -20.06 21.62
C PHE A 17 -4.32 -19.72 20.14
N SER A 18 -4.27 -20.72 19.25
CA SER A 18 -4.52 -20.51 17.81
C SER A 18 -5.94 -20.01 17.51
N LEU A 19 -6.95 -20.44 18.26
CA LEU A 19 -8.31 -19.91 18.15
C LEU A 19 -8.40 -18.44 18.59
N HIS A 20 -7.67 -18.04 19.64
CA HIS A 20 -7.58 -16.63 20.04
C HIS A 20 -6.87 -15.76 18.98
N LEU A 21 -5.80 -16.24 18.35
CA LEU A 21 -5.15 -15.51 17.25
C LEU A 21 -6.04 -15.40 16.01
N ALA A 22 -6.80 -16.43 15.67
CA ALA A 22 -7.76 -16.36 14.57
C ALA A 22 -8.93 -15.41 14.89
N SER A 23 -9.35 -15.32 16.16
CA SER A 23 -10.39 -14.39 16.63
C SER A 23 -9.90 -12.95 16.79
N ALA A 24 -8.58 -12.73 16.94
CA ALA A 24 -7.96 -11.45 16.60
C ALA A 24 -7.91 -11.30 15.07
N GLY A 25 -8.92 -11.80 14.35
CA GLY A 25 -9.89 -10.86 13.82
C GLY A 25 -9.16 -9.76 13.12
N SER A 26 -8.59 -10.16 11.97
CA SER A 26 -8.51 -9.33 10.77
C SER A 26 -9.48 -8.19 11.01
N LYS A 27 -8.93 -7.01 11.28
CA LYS A 27 -9.66 -5.81 10.95
C LYS A 27 -9.84 -5.93 9.45
N GLU A 28 -10.89 -6.64 9.08
CA GLU A 28 -11.61 -6.30 7.90
C GLU A 28 -11.76 -4.80 8.02
N LEU A 29 -11.28 -4.09 7.01
CA LEU A 29 -11.17 -2.65 6.95
C LEU A 29 -12.60 -2.11 6.88
N SER A 30 -13.35 -2.32 7.96
CA SER A 30 -14.76 -2.04 8.14
C SER A 30 -14.84 -0.69 8.80
N GLY A 31 -14.66 0.30 7.95
CA GLY A 31 -14.86 1.70 8.19
C GLY A 31 -14.36 2.36 6.92
N PRO A 32 -15.13 3.24 6.25
CA PRO A 32 -14.52 4.06 5.23
C PRO A 32 -13.35 4.75 5.93
N GLU A 33 -12.12 4.35 5.61
CA GLU A 33 -10.92 5.08 5.98
C GLU A 33 -11.29 6.54 5.73
N SER A 34 -11.33 7.31 6.80
CA SER A 34 -11.83 8.68 6.85
C SER A 34 -11.52 9.36 5.53
N SER A 35 -12.56 9.59 4.73
CA SER A 35 -12.45 10.14 3.37
C SER A 35 -11.90 11.56 3.34
N GLU A 36 -11.49 12.10 4.49
CA GLU A 36 -10.96 13.44 4.66
C GLU A 36 -9.47 13.53 4.34
N ASN A 37 -8.72 12.42 4.28
CA ASN A 37 -7.27 12.47 4.05
C ASN A 37 -6.75 11.45 3.01
N SER A 38 -7.61 10.94 2.12
CA SER A 38 -7.15 10.09 1.03
C SER A 38 -6.36 10.93 0.02
N ILE A 39 -5.03 10.77 0.03
CA ILE A 39 -4.18 11.26 -1.06
C ILE A 39 -4.45 10.35 -2.26
N GLU A 40 -5.09 10.89 -3.29
CA GLU A 40 -5.34 10.18 -4.54
C GLU A 40 -4.29 10.59 -5.57
N ALA A 41 -3.52 9.63 -6.08
CA ALA A 41 -2.62 9.87 -7.20
C ALA A 41 -3.37 9.62 -8.51
N ALA A 42 -3.46 10.63 -9.36
CA ALA A 42 -4.10 10.54 -10.67
C ALA A 42 -3.08 10.76 -11.79
N PHE A 43 -3.27 10.07 -12.92
CA PHE A 43 -2.51 10.34 -14.13
C PHE A 43 -3.08 11.55 -14.85
N CYS A 44 -2.19 12.43 -15.31
CA CYS A 44 -2.55 13.50 -16.23
C CYS A 44 -2.58 12.98 -17.66
N ASP A 45 -3.25 13.71 -18.55
CA ASP A 45 -3.42 13.31 -19.96
C ASP A 45 -2.10 13.36 -20.77
N THR A 46 -1.06 13.98 -20.22
CA THR A 46 0.21 14.22 -20.91
C THR A 46 1.32 13.25 -20.48
N ASN A 47 2.29 13.08 -21.39
CA ASN A 47 3.57 12.45 -21.11
C ASN A 47 4.62 13.54 -20.85
N CYS A 48 5.72 13.14 -20.25
CA CYS A 48 6.91 13.96 -20.16
C CYS A 48 8.09 13.27 -20.85
N THR A 49 9.03 14.05 -21.36
CA THR A 49 10.26 13.55 -22.00
C THR A 49 11.46 14.28 -21.44
N GLU A 50 12.57 13.56 -21.28
CA GLU A 50 13.86 14.10 -20.91
C GLU A 50 14.50 14.83 -22.09
N GLY A 51 14.84 16.10 -21.91
CA GLY A 51 15.58 16.91 -22.88
C GLY A 51 17.06 16.54 -22.94
N THR A 52 17.78 17.09 -23.92
CA THR A 52 19.24 16.89 -24.05
C THR A 52 20.05 17.48 -22.90
N ASP A 53 19.43 18.37 -22.12
CA ASP A 53 19.93 18.98 -20.89
C ASP A 53 19.61 18.16 -19.63
N GLY A 54 18.93 17.01 -19.78
CA GLY A 54 18.46 16.18 -18.66
C GLY A 54 17.19 16.71 -17.99
N VAL A 55 16.56 17.75 -18.54
CA VAL A 55 15.36 18.37 -17.94
C VAL A 55 14.10 17.72 -18.51
N TRP A 56 13.20 17.31 -17.63
CA TRP A 56 11.92 16.72 -18.00
C TRP A 56 10.88 17.81 -18.30
N SER A 57 10.21 17.69 -19.45
CA SER A 57 9.16 18.63 -19.87
C SER A 57 7.97 17.92 -20.52
N GLY A 58 6.81 18.58 -20.57
CA GLY A 58 5.58 18.07 -21.22
C GLY A 58 4.37 17.93 -20.30
N CYS A 59 4.57 17.97 -18.97
CA CYS A 59 3.46 17.93 -18.02
C CYS A 59 2.68 19.24 -17.98
N SER A 60 1.37 19.12 -17.83
CA SER A 60 0.46 20.26 -17.60
C SER A 60 0.73 20.88 -16.23
N ALA A 61 0.29 22.12 -16.02
CA ALA A 61 0.39 22.77 -14.72
C ALA A 61 -0.28 21.92 -13.62
N GLY A 62 0.35 21.80 -12.45
CA GLY A 62 -0.12 20.96 -11.35
C GLY A 62 0.23 19.47 -11.48
N CYS A 63 0.86 19.05 -12.57
CA CYS A 63 1.35 17.69 -12.76
C CYS A 63 2.88 17.65 -12.66
N PHE A 64 3.42 16.54 -12.17
CA PHE A 64 4.85 16.24 -12.14
C PHE A 64 5.16 14.98 -12.95
N CYS A 65 6.40 14.86 -13.40
CA CYS A 65 6.85 13.76 -14.25
C CYS A 65 7.33 12.56 -13.41
N VAL A 66 6.89 11.35 -13.75
CA VAL A 66 7.44 10.10 -13.24
C VAL A 66 7.94 9.23 -14.38
N HIS A 67 9.12 8.64 -14.23
CA HIS A 67 9.71 7.69 -15.18
C HIS A 67 10.26 6.48 -14.44
N VAL A 68 10.42 5.36 -15.16
CA VAL A 68 10.95 4.12 -14.60
C VAL A 68 12.30 3.81 -15.26
N GLY A 69 13.32 3.57 -14.45
CA GLY A 69 14.66 3.24 -14.91
C GLY A 69 15.24 4.31 -15.84
N ASN A 70 15.90 3.87 -16.92
CA ASN A 70 16.56 4.75 -17.89
C ASN A 70 15.63 5.17 -19.05
N SER A 71 14.31 5.06 -18.90
CA SER A 71 13.37 5.56 -19.91
C SER A 71 13.49 7.08 -20.01
N THR A 72 13.61 7.62 -21.23
CA THR A 72 13.56 9.06 -21.51
C THR A 72 12.14 9.59 -21.71
N VAL A 73 11.14 8.70 -21.61
CA VAL A 73 9.71 9.05 -21.63
C VAL A 73 9.08 8.62 -20.30
N GLY A 74 8.33 9.54 -19.70
CA GLY A 74 7.64 9.37 -18.44
C GLY A 74 6.15 9.71 -18.56
N ARG A 75 5.40 9.40 -17.51
CA ARG A 75 3.98 9.76 -17.36
C ARG A 75 3.87 10.95 -16.43
N CYS A 76 2.94 11.86 -16.73
CA CYS A 76 2.61 12.94 -15.83
C CYS A 76 1.56 12.47 -14.80
N MET A 77 1.76 12.84 -13.54
CA MET A 77 0.85 12.54 -12.43
C MET A 77 0.56 13.78 -11.61
N THR A 78 -0.54 13.77 -10.88
CA THR A 78 -0.88 14.77 -9.86
C THR A 78 -1.39 14.07 -8.61
N PHE A 79 -1.29 14.75 -7.47
CA PHE A 79 -1.91 14.31 -6.23
C PHE A 79 -3.14 15.17 -5.97
N ASN A 80 -4.29 14.54 -5.84
CA ASN A 80 -5.51 15.16 -5.36
C ASN A 80 -5.64 14.88 -3.86
N GLY A 81 -6.12 15.85 -3.08
CA GLY A 81 -6.25 15.75 -1.62
C GLY A 81 -5.04 16.24 -0.82
N VAL A 82 -4.18 17.06 -1.44
CA VAL A 82 -3.19 17.89 -0.72
C VAL A 82 -3.59 19.35 -0.94
N ASP A 83 -4.32 19.91 0.02
CA ASP A 83 -4.56 21.36 0.15
C ASP A 83 -3.29 22.10 0.57
#